data_AF-A0A7X6CZ80-F1
#
_entry.id   AF-A0A7X6CZ80-F1
#
_cell.length_a   1.000
_cell.length_b   1.000
_cell.length_c   1.000
_cell.angle_alpha   90.00
_cell.angle_beta   90.00
_cell.angle_gamma   90.00
#
_symmetry.space_group_name_H-M   'P 1'
#
loop_
_entity.id
_entity.type
_entity.pdbx_description
1 polymer ?
#
loop_
_entity_poly.entity_id
_entity_poly.type
_entity_poly.pdbx_seq_one_letter_code
_entity_poly.pdbx_strand_id
1 'polypeptide(L)'
;MSATESGGTAPAAAAPDPVPGVRTYRGAEITVSFEAALCRHAAECVGGLPQVFDPGRRPWITPDAADADRVADIVGRCPSGALRYRLTDGEVDDTPKPRGPAASAVDRPGAAEAD
;
A
#
# COMPACT_ATOMS: atom_id res chain seq x y z
N MET A 1 -2.02 -8.52 49.13
CA MET A 1 -0.82 -8.54 48.28
C MET A 1 -1.23 -9.17 46.95
N SER A 2 -1.79 -8.37 46.04
CA SER A 2 -2.31 -8.86 44.76
C SER A 2 -1.23 -8.68 43.71
N ALA A 3 -0.51 -9.77 43.43
CA ALA A 3 0.40 -9.86 42.30
C ALA A 3 -0.42 -10.22 41.04
N THR A 4 -0.12 -9.50 39.96
CA THR A 4 0.01 -9.91 38.53
C THR A 4 -0.64 -11.23 38.13
N GLU A 5 -1.31 -11.37 36.99
CA GLU A 5 -0.72 -11.30 35.64
C GLU A 5 -1.79 -10.98 34.58
N SER A 6 -1.56 -9.97 33.74
CA SER A 6 -2.23 -9.82 32.44
C SER A 6 -1.21 -10.16 31.35
N GLY A 7 -0.87 -11.44 31.26
CA GLY A 7 -0.13 -12.01 30.13
C GLY A 7 -1.07 -12.28 28.96
N GLY A 8 -1.66 -11.23 28.39
CA GLY A 8 -2.35 -11.33 27.12
C GLY A 8 -1.32 -11.19 26.01
N THR A 9 -0.76 -12.32 25.55
CA THR A 9 -0.11 -12.34 24.23
C THR A 9 -1.20 -11.98 23.21
N ALA A 10 -1.22 -10.72 22.77
CA ALA A 10 -2.02 -10.32 21.64
C ALA A 10 -1.53 -11.19 20.48
N PRO A 11 -2.39 -12.00 19.84
CA PRO A 11 -1.92 -12.78 18.71
C PRO A 11 -1.36 -11.79 17.70
N ALA A 12 -0.10 -11.99 17.33
CA ALA A 12 0.49 -11.45 16.13
C ALA A 12 -0.48 -11.79 15.02
N ALA A 13 -1.38 -10.85 14.70
CA ALA A 13 -2.52 -11.14 13.87
C ALA A 13 -1.95 -11.47 12.50
N ALA A 14 -1.90 -12.77 12.21
CA ALA A 14 -1.59 -13.31 10.91
C ALA A 14 -2.29 -12.45 9.87
N ALA A 15 -1.56 -12.12 8.80
CA ALA A 15 -2.08 -11.34 7.68
C ALA A 15 -3.50 -11.83 7.38
N PRO A 16 -4.54 -10.97 7.48
CA PRO A 16 -5.88 -11.41 7.13
C PRO A 16 -5.82 -11.97 5.72
N ASP A 17 -6.54 -13.06 5.49
CA ASP A 17 -6.66 -13.71 4.18
C ASP A 17 -6.78 -12.65 3.07
N PRO A 18 -6.12 -12.86 1.91
CA PRO A 18 -6.12 -11.86 0.84
C PRO A 18 -7.56 -11.60 0.39
N VAL A 19 -8.10 -10.48 0.87
CA VAL A 19 -9.42 -10.01 0.49
C VAL A 19 -9.36 -9.69 -1.01
N PRO A 20 -10.20 -10.33 -1.84
CA PRO A 20 -10.18 -10.08 -3.27
C PRO A 20 -10.43 -8.59 -3.54
N GLY A 21 -9.51 -7.93 -4.26
CA GLY A 21 -9.57 -6.49 -4.53
C GLY A 21 -8.62 -5.62 -3.70
N VAL A 22 -7.90 -6.20 -2.73
CA VAL A 22 -6.85 -5.51 -1.97
C VAL A 22 -5.50 -5.66 -2.66
N ARG A 23 -4.80 -4.54 -2.86
CA ARG A 23 -3.43 -4.48 -3.40
C ARG A 23 -2.44 -4.25 -2.27
N THR A 24 -1.45 -5.13 -2.17
CA THR A 24 -0.43 -5.07 -1.10
C THR A 24 0.91 -4.55 -1.63
N TYR A 25 1.49 -3.62 -0.89
CA TYR A 25 2.76 -2.97 -1.14
C TYR A 25 3.68 -3.23 0.04
N ARG A 26 4.55 -4.22 -0.10
CA ARG A 26 5.58 -4.56 0.89
C ARG A 26 6.72 -3.55 0.78
N GLY A 27 7.16 -3.06 1.93
CA GLY A 27 8.44 -2.43 2.15
C GLY A 27 9.21 -3.17 3.26
N ALA A 28 10.40 -2.69 3.57
CA ALA A 28 11.32 -3.30 4.53
C ALA A 28 10.74 -3.29 5.95
N GLU A 29 10.27 -2.13 6.40
CA GLU A 29 9.78 -1.93 7.78
C GLU A 29 8.24 -1.85 7.86
N ILE A 30 7.58 -1.62 6.73
CA ILE A 30 6.13 -1.46 6.68
C ILE A 30 5.54 -2.02 5.39
N THR A 31 4.44 -2.75 5.54
CA THR A 31 3.60 -3.21 4.44
C THR A 31 2.32 -2.39 4.41
N VAL A 32 2.00 -1.81 3.26
CA VAL A 32 0.79 -1.02 3.03
C VAL A 32 -0.18 -1.79 2.15
N SER A 33 -1.43 -1.90 2.57
CA SER A 33 -2.52 -2.52 1.81
C SER A 33 -3.50 -1.44 1.36
N PHE A 34 -3.94 -1.54 0.10
CA PHE A 34 -4.87 -0.59 -0.52
C PHE A 34 -6.08 -1.30 -1.12
N GLU A 35 -7.27 -0.89 -0.69
CA GLU A 35 -8.55 -1.38 -1.19
C GLU A 35 -9.25 -0.27 -2.00
N ALA A 36 -9.25 -0.42 -3.33
CA ALA A 36 -9.79 0.61 -4.22
C ALA A 36 -11.29 0.85 -4.01
N ALA A 37 -12.06 -0.19 -3.65
CA ALA A 37 -13.49 -0.12 -3.42
C ALA A 37 -13.88 0.81 -2.24
N LEU A 38 -12.98 0.98 -1.26
CA LEU A 38 -13.20 1.85 -0.11
C LEU A 38 -12.67 3.27 -0.33
N CYS A 39 -11.90 3.52 -1.39
CA CYS A 39 -11.23 4.81 -1.57
C CYS A 39 -12.22 5.90 -1.99
N ARG A 40 -12.44 6.90 -1.12
CA ARG A 40 -13.26 8.09 -1.41
C ARG A 40 -12.47 9.30 -1.95
N HIS A 41 -11.22 9.09 -2.37
CA HIS A 41 -10.33 10.13 -2.91
C HIS A 41 -10.19 11.39 -2.02
N ALA A 42 -10.04 11.20 -0.70
CA ALA A 42 -9.87 12.30 0.25
C ALA A 42 -8.53 13.05 0.13
N ALA A 43 -7.60 12.59 -0.72
CA ALA A 43 -6.28 13.16 -0.97
C ALA A 43 -5.30 13.24 0.22
N GLU A 44 -5.69 12.81 1.42
CA GLU A 44 -4.80 12.77 2.60
C GLU A 44 -3.48 12.03 2.35
N CYS A 45 -3.52 10.91 1.62
CA CYS A 45 -2.33 10.11 1.34
C CYS A 45 -1.37 10.78 0.36
N VAL A 46 -1.87 11.20 -0.80
CA VAL A 46 -1.07 11.84 -1.85
C VAL A 46 -0.60 13.25 -1.47
N GLY A 47 -1.37 13.96 -0.64
CA GLY A 47 -1.00 15.28 -0.12
C GLY A 47 -0.04 15.19 1.07
N GLY A 48 -0.18 14.17 1.93
CA GLY A 48 0.64 14.00 3.12
C GLY A 48 2.04 13.43 2.83
N LEU A 49 2.13 12.44 1.95
CA LEU A 49 3.40 11.79 1.56
C LEU A 49 3.43 11.49 0.05
N PRO A 50 3.60 12.51 -0.82
CA PRO A 50 3.66 12.32 -2.27
C PRO A 50 4.82 11.42 -2.72
N GLN A 51 5.91 11.36 -1.93
CA GLN A 51 7.02 10.44 -2.21
C GLN A 51 6.65 8.97 -1.98
N VAL A 52 5.63 8.68 -1.16
CA VAL A 52 5.12 7.32 -0.88
C VAL A 52 3.89 7.01 -1.71
N PHE A 53 2.99 7.97 -1.93
CA PHE A 53 1.74 7.81 -2.66
C PHE A 53 1.72 8.70 -3.90
N ASP A 54 1.98 8.11 -5.06
CA ASP A 54 2.01 8.83 -6.34
C ASP A 54 1.20 8.06 -7.40
N PRO A 55 -0.01 8.53 -7.77
CA PRO A 55 -0.87 7.85 -8.74
C PRO A 55 -0.29 7.78 -10.16
N GLY A 56 0.69 8.65 -10.49
CA GLY A 56 1.34 8.74 -11.79
C GLY A 56 2.43 7.68 -12.00
N ARG A 57 2.96 7.09 -10.93
CA ARG A 57 3.99 6.03 -11.02
C ARG A 57 3.41 4.62 -10.90
N ARG A 58 4.25 3.64 -11.22
CA ARG A 58 3.97 2.20 -11.09
C ARG A 58 5.21 1.51 -10.49
N PRO A 59 5.15 0.96 -9.27
CA PRO A 59 4.01 0.93 -8.34
C PRO A 59 3.68 2.31 -7.76
N TRP A 60 2.39 2.62 -7.61
CA TRP A 60 1.94 3.95 -7.13
C TRP A 60 2.20 4.16 -5.63
N ILE A 61 2.22 3.08 -4.84
CA ILE A 61 2.64 3.10 -3.43
C ILE A 61 4.05 2.51 -3.28
N THR A 62 4.95 3.26 -2.67
CA THR A 62 6.32 2.83 -2.33
C THR A 62 6.55 3.11 -0.85
N PRO A 63 6.25 2.15 0.05
CA PRO A 63 6.38 2.34 1.50
C PRO A 63 7.78 2.76 1.94
N ASP A 64 8.84 2.25 1.29
CA ASP A 64 10.24 2.55 1.63
C ASP A 64 10.70 3.97 1.28
N ALA A 65 9.85 4.78 0.66
CA ALA A 65 10.20 6.16 0.29
C ALA A 65 10.14 7.14 1.48
N ALA A 66 9.70 6.69 2.66
CA ALA A 66 9.70 7.45 3.91
C ALA A 66 9.78 6.51 5.12
N ASP A 67 10.05 7.06 6.31
CA ASP A 67 10.02 6.30 7.57
C ASP A 67 8.67 5.59 7.78
N ALA A 68 8.72 4.36 8.27
CA ALA A 68 7.54 3.55 8.56
C ALA A 68 6.53 4.27 9.45
N ASP A 69 7.00 5.03 10.44
CA ASP A 69 6.14 5.82 11.34
C ASP A 69 5.36 6.92 10.61
N ARG A 70 6.01 7.65 9.70
CA ARG A 70 5.35 8.67 8.87
C ARG A 70 4.33 8.04 7.93
N VAL A 71 4.68 6.90 7.33
CA VAL A 71 3.76 6.15 6.47
C VAL A 71 2.53 5.70 7.27
N ALA A 72 2.74 5.16 8.47
CA ALA A 72 1.67 4.76 9.38
C ALA A 72 0.75 5.92 9.77
N ASP A 73 1.31 7.09 10.12
CA ASP A 73 0.55 8.30 10.44
C ASP A 73 -0.37 8.72 9.29
N ILE A 74 0.16 8.84 8.07
CA ILE A 74 -0.62 9.24 6.90
C ILE A 74 -1.65 8.18 6.49
N VAL A 75 -1.32 6.90 6.61
CA VAL A 75 -2.29 5.82 6.37
C VAL A 75 -3.44 5.90 7.39
N GLY A 76 -3.13 6.20 8.66
CA GLY A 76 -4.12 6.36 9.73
C GLY A 76 -5.09 7.53 9.52
N ARG A 77 -4.70 8.55 8.75
CA ARG A 77 -5.57 9.68 8.39
C ARG A 77 -6.60 9.33 7.32
N CYS A 78 -6.53 8.16 6.69
CA CYS A 78 -7.48 7.76 5.66
C CYS A 78 -8.89 7.56 6.27
N PRO A 79 -9.88 8.45 5.99
CA PRO A 79 -11.16 8.41 6.69
C PRO A 79 -12.05 7.23 6.26
N SER A 80 -11.77 6.62 5.10
CA SER A 80 -12.51 5.47 4.59
C SER A 80 -11.89 4.12 4.93
N GLY A 81 -10.69 4.10 5.52
CA GLY A 81 -9.97 2.85 5.81
C GLY A 81 -9.50 2.09 4.55
N ALA A 82 -9.47 2.76 3.39
CA ALA A 82 -8.98 2.20 2.13
C ALA A 82 -7.49 1.90 2.15
N LEU A 83 -6.73 2.61 2.98
CA LEU A 83 -5.34 2.32 3.27
C LEU A 83 -5.24 1.68 4.64
N ARG A 84 -4.45 0.61 4.73
CA ARG A 84 -4.10 -0.07 5.97
C ARG A 84 -2.61 -0.35 5.96
N TYR A 85 -1.99 -0.48 7.13
CA TYR A 85 -0.59 -0.85 7.23
C TYR A 85 -0.36 -1.96 8.24
N ARG A 86 0.80 -2.59 8.11
CA ARG A 86 1.38 -3.52 9.07
C ARG A 86 2.85 -3.17 9.19
N LEU A 87 3.31 -2.92 10.42
CA LEU A 87 4.74 -2.85 10.70
C LEU A 87 5.32 -4.25 10.67
N THR A 88 6.44 -4.40 9.99
CA THR A 88 7.23 -5.63 9.99
C THR A 88 8.26 -5.48 11.11
N ASP A 89 8.32 -6.44 12.03
CA ASP A 89 9.26 -6.45 13.18
C ASP A 89 10.73 -6.71 12.76
N GLY A 90 11.08 -6.45 11.49
CA GLY A 90 12.44 -6.62 10.97
C GLY A 90 12.76 -7.94 10.26
N GLU A 91 11.78 -8.71 9.77
CA GLU A 91 12.03 -9.80 8.81
C GLU A 91 11.92 -9.26 7.37
N VAL A 92 13.08 -9.02 6.75
CA VAL A 92 13.19 -8.56 5.36
C VAL A 92 12.87 -9.71 4.39
N ASP A 93 11.65 -9.73 3.85
CA ASP A 93 11.27 -10.61 2.75
C ASP A 93 11.94 -10.11 1.44
N ASP A 94 13.17 -10.56 1.18
CA ASP A 94 13.96 -10.31 -0.04
C ASP A 94 13.38 -11.06 -1.28
N THR A 95 12.06 -11.22 -1.36
CA THR A 95 11.43 -11.77 -2.56
C THR A 95 11.37 -10.66 -3.63
N PRO A 96 12.10 -10.79 -4.76
CA PRO A 96 12.03 -9.80 -5.83
C PRO A 96 10.60 -9.73 -6.39
N LYS A 97 9.94 -8.60 -6.12
CA LYS A 97 8.58 -8.29 -6.57
C LYS A 97 8.54 -8.31 -8.11
N PRO A 98 7.69 -9.13 -8.76
CA PRO A 98 7.59 -9.11 -10.21
C PRO A 98 7.05 -7.75 -10.65
N ARG A 99 7.91 -6.95 -11.32
CA ARG A 99 7.46 -5.80 -12.10
C ARG A 99 6.62 -6.35 -13.25
N GLY A 100 5.30 -6.27 -13.11
CA GLY A 100 4.38 -6.55 -14.21
C GLY A 100 4.73 -5.70 -15.43
N PRO A 101 4.48 -6.20 -16.65
CA PRO A 101 4.92 -5.51 -17.87
C PRO A 101 4.19 -4.17 -18.02
N ALA A 102 4.97 -3.12 -18.23
CA ALA A 102 4.48 -1.83 -18.66
C ALA A 102 3.97 -1.92 -20.12
N ALA A 103 2.99 -1.04 -20.40
CA ALA A 103 2.47 -0.66 -21.72
C ALA A 103 1.34 -1.53 -22.33
N SER A 104 0.10 -1.06 -22.14
CA SER A 104 -0.86 -1.06 -23.25
C SER A 104 -0.40 -0.02 -24.27
N ALA A 105 0.18 -0.47 -25.38
CA ALA A 105 0.20 0.32 -26.59
C ALA A 105 -1.24 0.39 -27.11
N VAL A 106 -1.88 1.54 -26.96
CA VAL A 106 -3.08 1.85 -27.72
C VAL A 106 -2.60 2.18 -29.14
N ASP A 107 -2.65 1.19 -30.03
CA ASP A 107 -2.46 1.47 -31.45
C ASP A 107 -3.80 1.92 -32.02
N ARG A 108 -3.93 3.24 -32.18
CA ARG A 108 -4.99 3.87 -32.97
C ARG A 108 -4.41 4.18 -34.35
N PRO A 109 -4.79 3.47 -35.42
CA PRO A 109 -4.64 4.02 -36.75
C PRO A 109 -5.80 4.97 -37.05
N GLY A 110 -5.48 6.26 -37.07
CA GLY A 110 -6.31 7.30 -37.70
C GLY A 110 -5.77 7.63 -39.09
N ALA A 111 -6.66 7.53 -40.09
CA ALA A 111 -6.76 8.23 -41.37
C ALA A 111 -5.48 8.52 -42.22
N ALA A 112 -5.51 8.06 -43.48
CA ALA A 112 -4.98 8.81 -44.62
C ALA A 112 -5.68 8.38 -45.93
N GLU A 113 -6.03 9.40 -46.71
CA GLU A 113 -6.76 9.45 -48.00
C GLU A 113 -5.86 9.15 -49.23
N ALA A 114 -6.48 9.19 -50.42
CA ALA A 114 -5.98 9.11 -51.83
C ALA A 114 -6.16 7.72 -52.48
N ASP A 115 -6.83 7.52 -53.63
CA ASP A 115 -7.29 8.34 -54.76
C ASP A 115 -8.60 7.73 -55.33
#